data_AF-A0A7X7QF91-F1
#
_entry.id   AF-A0A7X7QF91-F1
#
_cell.length_a   1.000
_cell.length_b   1.000
_cell.length_c   1.000
_cell.angle_alpha   90.00
_cell.angle_beta   90.00
_cell.angle_gamma   90.00
#
_symmetry.space_group_name_H-M   'P 1'
#
loop_
_entity.id
_entity.type
_entity.pdbx_description
1 polymer ?
#
loop_
_entity_poly.entity_id
_entity_poly.type
_entity_poly.pdbx_seq_one_letter_code
_entity_poly.pdbx_strand_id
1 'polypeptide(L)'
;VKELFQGHRQRVRGVVPRVGRGGWYVVLRGITNVLLRDLNTSLVAEQLVRGTPVVVVDLVDYDEIAHHAGPQRPESLRALEGLDRVLGLLEQVCAVAPRDYRVVVLSDHGQSLGPTFADAHGSTLTELVTALMGDDPQAVDVPSGEDMGPINALLATVFPSRAEPSPRTGRLRVRRSPVADGGTTTTVPEVAVVGGGNFGCVWFPREGHPLTLEEVRDRWPHLVPGLAAHLGIGLVVARTAEGEPVALGLRGLRWLVSGRVEGEDPLDGWPEHAAPDLARAVGLADAADLLIVSAVTPMGHVHAFEGQVGSHGGIGGPQNEAIFLYPADLELDEGQGLVGGEAVHAQLLGWLRAWGLR
;
A
#
# COMPACT_ATOMS: atom_id res chain seq x y z
N VAL A 1 18.00 -17.58 -11.47
CA VAL A 1 17.86 -19.06 -11.38
C VAL A 1 16.98 -19.50 -10.22
N LYS A 2 17.27 -19.08 -8.97
CA LYS A 2 16.49 -19.42 -7.76
C LYS A 2 14.99 -19.07 -7.89
N GLU A 3 14.69 -17.87 -8.35
CA GLU A 3 13.32 -17.37 -8.56
C GLU A 3 12.50 -18.22 -9.55
N LEU A 4 13.08 -18.51 -10.72
CA LEU A 4 12.45 -19.32 -11.76
C LEU A 4 12.20 -20.77 -11.29
N PHE A 5 13.13 -21.33 -10.50
CA PHE A 5 12.96 -22.65 -9.90
C PHE A 5 11.85 -22.65 -8.83
N GLN A 6 11.76 -21.59 -8.02
CA GLN A 6 10.71 -21.43 -7.00
C GLN A 6 9.34 -21.23 -7.66
N GLY A 7 9.22 -20.39 -8.69
CA GLY A 7 8.00 -20.22 -9.47
C GLY A 7 7.58 -21.51 -10.22
N HIS A 8 8.53 -22.31 -10.71
CA HIS A 8 8.23 -23.63 -11.26
C HIS A 8 7.70 -24.59 -10.18
N ARG A 9 8.36 -24.64 -9.01
CA ARG A 9 7.95 -25.49 -7.89
C ARG A 9 6.57 -25.11 -7.33
N GLN A 10 6.21 -23.83 -7.29
CA GLN A 10 4.86 -23.39 -6.93
C GLN A 10 3.81 -23.91 -7.92
N ARG A 11 4.09 -23.85 -9.23
CA ARG A 11 3.20 -24.42 -10.27
C ARG A 11 3.05 -25.94 -10.11
N VAL A 12 4.15 -26.66 -9.94
CA VAL A 12 4.14 -28.12 -9.75
C VAL A 12 3.38 -28.52 -8.48
N ARG A 13 3.45 -27.71 -7.43
CA ARG A 13 2.77 -27.95 -6.15
C ARG A 13 1.34 -27.39 -6.07
N GLY A 14 0.82 -26.81 -7.14
CA GLY A 14 -0.53 -26.25 -7.15
C GLY A 14 -0.75 -25.11 -6.17
N VAL A 15 0.31 -24.35 -5.82
CA VAL A 15 0.18 -23.23 -4.88
C VAL A 15 -0.66 -22.12 -5.50
N VAL A 16 -1.68 -21.68 -4.77
CA VAL A 16 -2.57 -20.55 -5.07
C VAL A 16 -2.78 -19.70 -3.80
N PRO A 17 -3.00 -18.38 -3.91
CA PRO A 17 -2.88 -17.55 -5.12
C PRO A 17 -1.42 -17.44 -5.60
N ARG A 18 -1.21 -17.07 -6.88
CA ARG A 18 0.12 -16.87 -7.49
C ARG A 18 0.07 -15.85 -8.63
N VAL A 19 1.11 -15.03 -8.78
CA VAL A 19 1.32 -14.13 -9.92
C VAL A 19 2.52 -14.57 -10.77
N GLY A 20 2.68 -13.98 -11.96
CA GLY A 20 3.82 -14.24 -12.83
C GLY A 20 5.13 -13.73 -12.23
N ARG A 21 6.10 -14.62 -12.00
CA ARG A 21 7.41 -14.31 -11.36
C ARG A 21 8.57 -14.20 -12.36
N GLY A 22 8.26 -13.83 -13.61
CA GLY A 22 9.22 -13.77 -14.72
C GLY A 22 9.74 -12.36 -15.00
N GLY A 23 10.87 -12.24 -15.70
CA GLY A 23 11.37 -10.96 -16.23
C GLY A 23 12.25 -10.16 -15.25
N TRP A 24 12.04 -8.83 -15.23
CA TRP A 24 12.82 -7.83 -14.48
C TRP A 24 12.87 -8.09 -12.96
N TYR A 25 11.84 -8.72 -12.41
CA TYR A 25 11.78 -9.10 -10.99
C TYR A 25 12.94 -10.00 -10.51
N VAL A 26 13.43 -10.90 -11.38
CA VAL A 26 14.58 -11.76 -11.04
C VAL A 26 15.86 -10.92 -10.83
N VAL A 27 15.95 -9.79 -11.53
CA VAL A 27 17.07 -8.84 -11.44
C VAL A 27 16.88 -7.93 -10.22
N LEU A 28 15.67 -7.40 -10.01
CA LEU A 28 15.33 -6.57 -8.85
C LEU A 28 15.62 -7.30 -7.54
N ARG A 29 15.10 -8.53 -7.39
CA ARG A 29 15.33 -9.39 -6.22
C ARG A 29 16.81 -9.65 -5.92
N GLY A 30 17.64 -9.74 -6.96
CA GLY A 30 19.08 -9.96 -6.80
C GLY A 30 19.82 -8.69 -6.33
N ILE A 31 19.36 -7.52 -6.75
CA ILE A 31 19.93 -6.22 -6.38
C ILE A 31 19.46 -5.81 -4.97
N THR A 32 18.19 -6.00 -4.64
CA THR A 32 17.62 -5.65 -3.33
C THR A 32 18.16 -6.54 -2.21
N ASN A 33 17.93 -7.85 -2.31
CA ASN A 33 18.17 -8.77 -1.18
C ASN A 33 19.63 -8.96 -0.77
N VAL A 34 20.56 -8.75 -1.70
CA VAL A 34 21.98 -9.04 -1.46
C VAL A 34 22.78 -7.75 -1.50
N LEU A 35 22.70 -7.01 -2.61
CA LEU A 35 23.56 -5.85 -2.78
C LEU A 35 23.10 -4.66 -1.93
N LEU A 36 21.80 -4.35 -1.93
CA LEU A 36 21.27 -3.25 -1.13
C LEU A 36 21.30 -3.55 0.36
N ARG A 37 20.90 -4.76 0.78
CA ARG A 37 20.98 -5.12 2.21
C ARG A 37 22.39 -5.03 2.76
N ASP A 38 23.38 -5.59 2.06
CA ASP A 38 24.77 -5.58 2.52
C ASP A 38 25.35 -4.15 2.50
N LEU A 39 24.98 -3.34 1.51
CA LEU A 39 25.34 -1.91 1.44
C LEU A 39 24.72 -1.12 2.60
N ASN A 40 23.42 -1.23 2.83
CA ASN A 40 22.71 -0.55 3.92
C ASN A 40 23.31 -0.94 5.27
N THR A 41 23.56 -2.23 5.49
CA THR A 41 24.18 -2.73 6.73
C THR A 41 25.57 -2.12 6.94
N SER A 42 26.39 -2.05 5.89
CA SER A 42 27.74 -1.48 5.94
C SER A 42 27.72 0.02 6.24
N LEU A 43 26.82 0.76 5.59
CA LEU A 43 26.64 2.20 5.80
C LEU A 43 26.15 2.50 7.22
N VAL A 44 25.19 1.73 7.73
CA VAL A 44 24.72 1.86 9.11
C VAL A 44 25.86 1.58 10.09
N ALA A 45 26.60 0.48 9.91
CA ALA A 45 27.73 0.15 10.77
C ALA A 45 28.79 1.27 10.79
N GLU A 46 29.11 1.87 9.65
CA GLU A 46 30.02 3.02 9.55
C GLU A 46 29.49 4.23 10.34
N GLN A 47 28.19 4.55 10.24
CA GLN A 47 27.57 5.65 10.97
C GLN A 47 27.57 5.41 12.49
N LEU A 48 27.32 4.17 12.92
CA LEU A 48 27.39 3.78 14.34
C LEU A 48 28.81 3.97 14.88
N VAL A 49 29.83 3.50 14.17
CA VAL A 49 31.24 3.67 14.57
C VAL A 49 31.67 5.13 14.58
N ARG A 50 31.10 5.97 13.70
CA ARG A 50 31.30 7.43 13.71
C ARG A 50 30.63 8.15 14.87
N GLY A 51 29.71 7.49 15.59
CA GLY A 51 28.96 8.11 16.68
C GLY A 51 27.85 9.05 16.19
N THR A 52 27.24 8.79 15.03
CA THR A 52 26.08 9.54 14.56
C THR A 52 24.92 9.43 15.55
N PRO A 53 24.31 10.53 16.05
CA PRO A 53 23.38 10.46 17.18
C PRO A 53 22.14 9.59 16.97
N VAL A 54 21.58 9.59 15.76
CA VAL A 54 20.40 8.82 15.36
C VAL A 54 20.62 8.31 13.94
N VAL A 55 20.41 7.02 13.73
CA VAL A 55 20.47 6.39 12.40
C VAL A 55 19.14 5.70 12.17
N VAL A 56 18.49 6.02 11.05
CA VAL A 56 17.26 5.36 10.59
C VAL A 56 17.59 4.67 9.28
N VAL A 57 17.22 3.39 9.17
CA VAL A 57 17.43 2.58 7.98
C VAL A 57 16.14 1.88 7.62
N ASP A 58 15.83 1.88 6.33
CA ASP A 58 14.73 1.14 5.77
C ASP A 58 15.26 -0.14 5.08
N LEU A 59 14.63 -1.27 5.37
CA LEU A 59 15.03 -2.61 4.92
C LEU A 59 13.85 -3.28 4.21
N VAL A 60 13.69 -2.95 2.93
CA VAL A 60 12.53 -3.30 2.09
C VAL A 60 12.50 -4.73 1.54
N ASP A 61 13.48 -5.57 1.88
CA ASP A 61 13.68 -6.90 1.28
C ASP A 61 12.48 -7.84 1.45
N TYR A 62 11.89 -7.84 2.65
CA TYR A 62 10.75 -8.70 2.96
C TYR A 62 9.54 -8.31 2.13
N ASP A 63 9.26 -7.01 2.06
CA ASP A 63 8.07 -6.47 1.42
C ASP A 63 8.04 -6.79 -0.08
N GLU A 64 9.13 -6.51 -0.80
CA GLU A 64 9.25 -6.83 -2.23
C GLU A 64 9.05 -8.33 -2.50
N ILE A 65 9.56 -9.20 -1.63
CA ILE A 65 9.36 -10.65 -1.78
C ILE A 65 7.92 -11.04 -1.45
N ALA A 66 7.35 -10.47 -0.39
CA ALA A 66 6.00 -10.77 0.07
C ALA A 66 4.96 -10.43 -1.01
N HIS A 67 5.10 -9.31 -1.72
CA HIS A 67 4.20 -8.93 -2.81
C HIS A 67 4.09 -9.99 -3.91
N HIS A 68 5.19 -10.63 -4.29
CA HIS A 68 5.21 -11.59 -5.40
C HIS A 68 5.10 -13.05 -4.96
N ALA A 69 5.67 -13.40 -3.81
CA ALA A 69 5.64 -14.77 -3.30
C ALA A 69 4.43 -15.04 -2.41
N GLY A 70 3.98 -14.03 -1.67
CA GLY A 70 3.04 -14.10 -0.55
C GLY A 70 3.77 -14.03 0.81
N PRO A 71 3.20 -13.37 1.83
CA PRO A 71 3.88 -13.05 3.10
C PRO A 71 4.37 -14.27 3.88
N GLN A 72 3.57 -15.34 3.91
CA GLN A 72 3.89 -16.54 4.70
C GLN A 72 4.67 -17.60 3.90
N ARG A 73 5.19 -17.27 2.71
CA ARG A 73 5.93 -18.25 1.90
C ARG A 73 7.38 -18.39 2.36
N PRO A 74 8.00 -19.58 2.16
CA PRO A 74 9.40 -19.81 2.51
C PRO A 74 10.39 -18.82 1.87
N GLU A 75 10.01 -18.18 0.76
CA GLU A 75 10.77 -17.12 0.13
C GLU A 75 10.85 -15.87 1.01
N SER A 76 9.71 -15.40 1.51
CA SER A 76 9.56 -14.19 2.33
C SER A 76 10.10 -14.44 3.74
N LEU A 77 9.84 -15.61 4.32
CA LEU A 77 10.37 -15.98 5.64
C LEU A 77 11.91 -16.02 5.65
N ARG A 78 12.55 -16.43 4.55
CA ARG A 78 14.02 -16.36 4.45
C ARG A 78 14.56 -14.94 4.36
N ALA A 79 13.76 -13.98 3.89
CA ALA A 79 14.14 -12.57 3.93
C ALA A 79 14.18 -12.10 5.39
N LEU A 80 13.16 -12.45 6.20
CA LEU A 80 13.14 -12.17 7.63
C LEU A 80 14.32 -12.82 8.38
N GLU A 81 14.65 -14.09 8.09
CA GLU A 81 15.88 -14.72 8.63
C GLU A 81 17.16 -13.96 8.24
N GLY A 82 17.16 -13.30 7.09
CA GLY A 82 18.24 -12.43 6.64
C GLY A 82 18.31 -11.13 7.42
N LEU A 83 17.17 -10.49 7.66
CA LEU A 83 17.07 -9.29 8.48
C LEU A 83 17.47 -9.55 9.93
N ASP A 84 17.07 -10.68 10.50
CA ASP A 84 17.50 -11.12 11.83
C ASP A 84 19.03 -11.19 11.97
N ARG A 85 19.72 -11.75 10.97
CA ARG A 85 21.19 -11.76 10.94
C ARG A 85 21.80 -10.36 10.83
N VAL A 86 21.17 -9.45 10.07
CA VAL A 86 21.61 -8.06 9.97
C VAL A 86 21.46 -7.35 11.32
N LEU A 87 20.32 -7.51 12.00
CA LEU A 87 20.10 -6.96 13.33
C LEU A 87 21.13 -7.47 14.33
N GLY A 88 21.38 -8.79 14.37
CA GLY A 88 22.40 -9.38 15.23
C GLY A 88 23.82 -8.85 14.95
N LEU A 89 24.16 -8.55 13.69
CA LEU A 89 25.43 -7.89 13.35
C LEU A 89 25.47 -6.44 13.85
N LEU A 90 24.39 -5.68 13.66
CA LEU A 90 24.32 -4.29 14.10
C LEU A 90 24.38 -4.18 15.63
N GLU A 91 23.77 -5.10 16.37
CA GLU A 91 23.90 -5.19 17.83
C GLU A 91 25.36 -5.38 18.27
N GLN A 92 26.13 -6.23 17.58
CA GLN A 92 27.56 -6.41 17.84
C GLN A 92 28.36 -5.12 17.56
N VAL A 93 28.00 -4.38 16.50
CA VAL A 93 28.62 -3.08 16.20
C VAL A 93 28.28 -2.05 17.27
N CYS A 94 27.02 -1.97 17.70
CA CYS A 94 26.56 -1.10 18.78
C CYS A 94 27.36 -1.34 20.08
N ALA A 95 27.68 -2.60 20.41
CA ALA A 95 28.43 -2.94 21.62
C ALA A 95 29.87 -2.39 21.66
N VAL A 96 30.45 -2.04 20.51
CA VAL A 96 31.82 -1.46 20.40
C VAL A 96 31.82 -0.03 19.86
N ALA A 97 30.65 0.54 19.59
CA ALA A 97 30.49 1.88 19.08
C ALA A 97 30.81 2.93 20.17
N PRO A 98 31.19 4.16 19.80
CA PRO A 98 31.49 5.22 20.77
C PRO A 98 30.27 5.74 21.55
N ARG A 99 29.05 5.31 21.20
CA ARG A 99 27.79 5.70 21.86
C ARG A 99 27.01 4.45 22.27
N ASP A 100 26.25 4.56 23.36
CA ASP A 100 25.28 3.54 23.77
C ASP A 100 24.03 3.64 22.87
N TYR A 101 24.01 2.84 21.81
CA TYR A 101 22.89 2.79 20.87
C TYR A 101 21.79 1.86 21.34
N ARG A 102 20.55 2.30 21.20
CA ARG A 102 19.34 1.50 21.42
C ARG A 102 18.70 1.19 20.07
N VAL A 103 18.38 -0.08 19.83
CA VAL A 103 17.79 -0.56 18.57
C VAL A 103 16.28 -0.65 18.72
N VAL A 104 15.54 0.04 17.86
CA VAL A 104 14.09 -0.04 17.74
C VAL A 104 13.78 -0.55 16.34
N VAL A 105 12.91 -1.55 16.24
CA VAL A 105 12.49 -2.16 14.98
C VAL A 105 11.00 -1.96 14.82
N LEU A 106 10.57 -1.42 13.68
CA LEU A 106 9.17 -1.23 13.40
C LEU A 106 8.83 -1.65 11.98
N SER A 107 7.59 -2.06 11.79
CA SER A 107 6.95 -2.21 10.47
C SER A 107 5.96 -1.08 10.32
N ASP A 108 5.92 -0.44 9.16
CA ASP A 108 4.91 0.54 8.80
C ASP A 108 3.55 -0.12 8.54
N HIS A 109 3.55 -1.34 8.01
CA HIS A 109 2.35 -2.15 7.81
C HIS A 109 2.62 -3.66 7.99
N GLY A 110 1.56 -4.45 8.06
CA GLY A 110 1.62 -5.90 7.87
C GLY A 110 1.54 -6.27 6.39
N GLN A 111 1.19 -7.52 6.07
CA GLN A 111 0.96 -7.95 4.68
C GLN A 111 -0.17 -8.96 4.62
N SER A 112 -1.18 -8.71 3.78
CA SER A 112 -2.29 -9.62 3.52
C SER A 112 -1.99 -10.50 2.30
N LEU A 113 -2.47 -11.74 2.29
CA LEU A 113 -2.37 -12.65 1.14
C LEU A 113 -3.69 -12.65 0.36
N GLY A 114 -3.68 -12.77 -0.96
CA GLY A 114 -4.89 -13.05 -1.71
C GLY A 114 -4.69 -13.11 -3.22
N PRO A 115 -5.67 -13.60 -3.99
CA PRO A 115 -5.66 -13.44 -5.43
C PRO A 115 -5.87 -11.97 -5.80
N THR A 116 -5.31 -11.53 -6.92
CA THR A 116 -5.65 -10.21 -7.47
C THR A 116 -7.16 -10.14 -7.75
N PHE A 117 -7.73 -8.95 -7.73
CA PHE A 117 -9.12 -8.71 -8.06
C PHE A 117 -9.46 -9.24 -9.45
N ALA A 118 -8.56 -9.03 -10.42
CA ALA A 118 -8.71 -9.54 -11.78
C ALA A 118 -8.70 -11.08 -11.84
N ASP A 119 -7.82 -11.75 -11.09
CA ASP A 119 -7.80 -13.21 -11.05
C ASP A 119 -9.04 -13.79 -10.35
N ALA A 120 -9.56 -13.10 -9.33
CA ALA A 120 -10.72 -13.54 -8.56
C ALA A 120 -12.06 -13.29 -9.27
N HIS A 121 -12.17 -12.17 -10.00
CA HIS A 121 -13.45 -11.68 -10.53
C HIS A 121 -13.48 -11.53 -12.06
N GLY A 122 -12.36 -11.75 -12.75
CA GLY A 122 -12.30 -11.78 -14.21
C GLY A 122 -12.20 -10.42 -14.91
N SER A 123 -12.13 -9.32 -14.16
CA SER A 123 -11.93 -7.95 -14.68
C SER A 123 -11.09 -7.11 -13.71
N THR A 124 -10.36 -6.12 -14.22
CA THR A 124 -9.67 -5.14 -13.36
C THR A 124 -10.66 -4.16 -12.72
N LEU A 125 -10.22 -3.41 -11.69
CA LEU A 125 -11.04 -2.33 -11.13
C LEU A 125 -11.38 -1.27 -12.18
N THR A 126 -10.41 -0.90 -13.02
CA THR A 126 -10.62 0.04 -14.13
C THR A 126 -11.67 -0.47 -15.11
N GLU A 127 -11.62 -1.75 -15.49
CA GLU A 127 -12.63 -2.36 -16.37
C GLU A 127 -14.02 -2.34 -15.74
N LEU A 128 -14.13 -2.63 -14.44
CA LEU A 128 -15.39 -2.58 -13.71
C LEU A 128 -15.95 -1.15 -13.66
N VAL A 129 -15.12 -0.16 -13.29
CA VAL A 129 -15.52 1.25 -13.24
C VAL A 129 -15.98 1.74 -14.61
N THR A 130 -15.19 1.51 -15.67
CA THR A 130 -15.54 1.87 -17.05
C THR A 130 -16.86 1.23 -17.48
N ALA A 131 -17.07 -0.07 -17.20
CA ALA A 131 -18.29 -0.77 -17.56
C ALA A 131 -19.53 -0.20 -16.83
N LEU A 132 -19.39 0.19 -15.55
CA LEU A 132 -20.48 0.75 -14.77
C LEU A 132 -20.77 2.23 -15.10
N MET A 133 -19.79 2.97 -15.61
CA MET A 133 -19.99 4.33 -16.12
C MET A 133 -20.77 4.35 -17.45
N GLY A 134 -20.74 3.28 -18.25
CA GLY A 134 -21.50 3.20 -19.51
C GLY A 134 -20.65 3.51 -20.74
N ASP A 135 -20.97 4.59 -21.46
CA ASP A 135 -20.56 4.97 -22.84
C ASP A 135 -19.03 5.00 -23.15
N ASP A 136 -18.33 3.88 -22.94
CA ASP A 136 -16.89 3.65 -23.15
C ASP A 136 -16.02 4.87 -22.78
N PRO A 137 -16.04 5.32 -21.50
CA PRO A 137 -15.34 6.53 -21.09
C PRO A 137 -13.84 6.41 -21.31
N GLN A 138 -13.18 7.54 -21.60
CA GLN A 138 -11.72 7.57 -21.74
C GLN A 138 -11.06 7.37 -20.37
N ALA A 139 -10.81 6.12 -20.02
CA ALA A 139 -10.20 5.70 -18.76
C ALA A 139 -8.67 5.55 -18.86
N VAL A 140 -7.99 5.88 -17.77
CA VAL A 140 -6.57 5.60 -17.58
C VAL A 140 -6.37 4.80 -16.30
N ASP A 141 -5.60 3.72 -16.44
CA ASP A 141 -5.01 3.00 -15.34
C ASP A 141 -3.65 3.63 -15.01
N VAL A 142 -3.50 4.12 -13.78
CA VAL A 142 -2.28 4.77 -13.32
C VAL A 142 -1.53 3.77 -12.44
N PRO A 143 -0.28 3.39 -12.80
CA PRO A 143 0.52 2.47 -12.00
C PRO A 143 0.67 2.97 -10.56
N SER A 144 0.61 2.04 -9.60
CA SER A 144 0.84 2.34 -8.18
C SER A 144 2.29 2.80 -7.96
N GLY A 145 2.52 3.59 -6.92
CA GLY A 145 3.87 4.03 -6.54
C GLY A 145 4.80 2.87 -6.14
N GLU A 146 4.23 1.74 -5.73
CA GLU A 146 4.93 0.54 -5.26
C GLU A 146 5.66 -0.18 -6.39
N ASP A 147 5.11 -0.16 -7.61
CA ASP A 147 5.77 -0.71 -8.81
C ASP A 147 7.13 -0.03 -9.11
N MET A 148 7.35 1.19 -8.63
CA MET A 148 8.55 2.01 -8.83
C MET A 148 9.32 2.35 -7.54
N GLY A 149 8.76 2.01 -6.37
CA GLY A 149 9.29 2.34 -5.04
C GLY A 149 10.73 1.87 -4.79
N PRO A 150 11.08 0.59 -5.07
CA PRO A 150 12.44 0.08 -4.82
C PRO A 150 13.53 0.80 -5.61
N ILE A 151 13.21 1.30 -6.81
CA ILE A 151 14.14 2.06 -7.66
C ILE A 151 14.36 3.46 -7.08
N ASN A 152 13.28 4.12 -6.62
CA ASN A 152 13.37 5.44 -6.02
C ASN A 152 14.12 5.41 -4.67
N ALA A 153 13.88 4.39 -3.85
CA ALA A 153 14.62 4.17 -2.60
C ALA A 153 16.12 3.97 -2.88
N LEU A 154 16.47 3.10 -3.84
CA LEU A 154 17.86 2.90 -4.29
C LEU A 154 18.52 4.19 -4.80
N LEU A 155 17.80 4.99 -5.59
CA LEU A 155 18.31 6.26 -6.12
C LEU A 155 18.54 7.28 -5.01
N ALA A 156 17.64 7.35 -4.01
CA ALA A 156 17.79 8.23 -2.86
C ALA A 156 18.98 7.85 -1.99
N THR A 157 19.23 6.55 -1.77
CA THR A 157 20.36 6.05 -0.97
C THR A 157 21.71 6.26 -1.66
N VAL A 158 21.80 6.03 -2.97
CA VAL A 158 23.08 6.12 -3.71
C VAL A 158 23.39 7.54 -4.18
N PHE A 159 22.38 8.36 -4.46
CA PHE A 159 22.54 9.71 -4.99
C PHE A 159 21.63 10.73 -4.28
N PRO A 160 21.92 11.10 -3.02
CA PRO A 160 21.05 11.95 -2.21
C PRO A 160 20.77 13.34 -2.81
N SER A 161 21.62 13.82 -3.72
CA SER A 161 21.45 15.13 -4.40
C SER A 161 20.69 15.08 -5.74
N ARG A 162 20.16 13.91 -6.15
CA ARG A 162 19.37 13.75 -7.39
C ARG A 162 17.94 13.28 -7.15
N ALA A 163 17.45 13.37 -5.91
CA ALA A 163 16.08 13.06 -5.53
C ALA A 163 15.05 14.10 -6.02
N GLU A 164 15.20 14.59 -7.26
CA GLU A 164 14.08 15.19 -7.98
C GLU A 164 13.40 14.10 -8.82
N PRO A 165 12.06 13.99 -8.80
CA PRO A 165 11.37 13.04 -9.65
C PRO A 165 11.66 13.37 -11.11
N SER A 166 12.38 12.49 -11.81
CA SER A 166 12.62 12.65 -13.24
C SER A 166 11.31 12.41 -14.00
N PRO A 167 10.81 13.37 -14.81
CA PRO A 167 9.52 13.24 -15.48
C PRO A 167 9.58 12.38 -16.76
N ARG A 168 10.38 11.30 -16.77
CA ARG A 168 10.57 10.48 -17.97
C ARG A 168 10.21 9.01 -17.74
N THR A 169 9.04 8.70 -18.30
CA THR A 169 8.62 7.43 -18.92
C THR A 169 8.11 6.31 -18.01
N GLY A 170 6.98 6.55 -17.35
CA GLY A 170 5.90 5.55 -17.31
C GLY A 170 4.96 5.83 -18.48
N ARG A 171 4.88 4.93 -19.47
CA ARG A 171 3.83 5.04 -20.49
C ARG A 171 2.49 4.84 -19.77
N LEU A 172 1.71 5.90 -19.56
CA LEU A 172 0.27 5.79 -19.27
C LEU A 172 -0.31 4.81 -20.29
N ARG A 173 -0.82 3.68 -19.81
CA ARG A 173 -1.46 2.70 -20.69
C ARG A 173 -2.88 3.18 -20.94
N VAL A 174 -3.01 4.20 -21.81
CA VAL A 174 -4.32 4.63 -22.31
C VAL A 174 -4.91 3.47 -23.10
N ARG A 175 -5.94 2.83 -22.57
CA ARG A 175 -6.68 1.80 -23.30
C ARG A 175 -7.66 2.52 -24.23
N ARG A 176 -7.22 2.78 -25.47
CA ARG A 176 -8.10 3.30 -26.53
C ARG A 176 -8.86 2.15 -27.18
N SER A 177 -10.20 2.18 -27.15
CA SER A 177 -11.01 1.52 -28.19
C SER A 177 -10.76 2.20 -29.55
N PRO A 178 -10.82 1.48 -30.68
CA PRO A 178 -10.44 2.01 -31.98
C PRO A 178 -11.57 2.89 -32.53
N VAL A 179 -11.46 4.20 -32.32
CA VAL A 179 -12.15 5.21 -33.14
C VAL A 179 -11.11 6.17 -33.71
N ALA A 180 -11.26 6.41 -35.01
CA ALA A 180 -10.24 6.94 -35.90
C ALA A 180 -9.90 8.44 -35.70
N ASP A 181 -8.65 8.72 -36.09
CA ASP A 181 -8.04 9.96 -36.59
C ASP A 181 -7.73 11.16 -35.67
N GLY A 182 -6.43 11.52 -35.70
CA GLY A 182 -5.99 12.90 -35.84
C GLY A 182 -5.64 13.69 -34.58
N GLY A 183 -4.35 13.70 -34.20
CA GLY A 183 -3.76 14.76 -33.36
C GLY A 183 -3.20 14.29 -32.02
N THR A 184 -1.93 14.57 -31.81
CA THR A 184 -1.25 14.47 -30.51
C THR A 184 -1.69 15.59 -29.58
N THR A 185 -2.85 15.44 -28.96
CA THR A 185 -3.21 16.11 -27.71
C THR A 185 -3.36 15.01 -26.67
N THR A 186 -2.59 15.08 -25.58
CA THR A 186 -2.85 14.28 -24.39
C THR A 186 -4.14 14.80 -23.76
N THR A 187 -5.28 14.27 -24.19
CA THR A 187 -6.58 14.61 -23.62
C THR A 187 -6.63 14.13 -22.18
N VAL A 188 -7.06 15.00 -21.27
CA VAL A 188 -7.30 14.65 -19.87
C VAL A 188 -8.33 13.50 -19.84
N PRO A 189 -8.05 12.38 -19.16
CA PRO A 189 -8.98 11.25 -19.12
C PRO A 189 -10.26 11.64 -18.38
N GLU A 190 -11.34 10.97 -18.72
CA GLU A 190 -12.63 11.17 -18.05
C GLU A 190 -12.63 10.57 -16.65
N VAL A 191 -11.97 9.42 -16.50
CA VAL A 191 -11.79 8.73 -15.23
C VAL A 191 -10.34 8.26 -15.10
N ALA A 192 -9.77 8.45 -13.93
CA ALA A 192 -8.49 7.86 -13.55
C ALA A 192 -8.72 6.89 -12.39
N VAL A 193 -8.24 5.67 -12.56
CA VAL A 193 -8.32 4.63 -11.53
C VAL A 193 -6.89 4.25 -11.13
N VAL A 194 -6.62 4.28 -9.82
CA VAL A 194 -5.36 3.81 -9.22
C VAL A 194 -5.71 2.70 -8.24
N GLY A 195 -5.02 1.57 -8.32
CA GLY A 195 -5.02 0.56 -7.26
C GLY A 195 -3.71 0.60 -6.47
N GLY A 196 -3.77 0.42 -5.16
CA GLY A 196 -2.64 0.14 -4.28
C GLY A 196 -3.08 -0.94 -3.28
N GLY A 197 -2.49 -2.13 -3.39
CA GLY A 197 -3.00 -3.35 -2.77
C GLY A 197 -4.52 -3.49 -2.89
N ASN A 198 -5.23 -3.61 -1.77
CA ASN A 198 -6.69 -3.76 -1.77
C ASN A 198 -7.49 -2.45 -1.68
N PHE A 199 -6.80 -1.32 -1.87
CA PHE A 199 -7.37 0.01 -1.86
C PHE A 199 -7.32 0.61 -3.26
N GLY A 200 -8.47 1.09 -3.73
CA GLY A 200 -8.64 1.68 -5.05
C GLY A 200 -9.11 3.12 -4.93
N CYS A 201 -8.62 3.97 -5.81
CA CYS A 201 -9.00 5.37 -5.88
C CYS A 201 -9.52 5.68 -7.28
N VAL A 202 -10.67 6.36 -7.35
CA VAL A 202 -11.30 6.80 -8.59
C VAL A 202 -11.42 8.32 -8.57
N TRP A 203 -10.80 8.97 -9.56
CA TRP A 203 -10.93 10.41 -9.81
C TRP A 203 -11.64 10.66 -11.13
N PHE A 204 -12.30 11.81 -11.24
CA PHE A 204 -12.89 12.33 -12.47
C PHE A 204 -12.19 13.62 -12.94
N PRO A 205 -11.02 13.53 -13.62
CA PRO A 205 -10.11 14.68 -13.80
C PRO A 205 -10.63 15.80 -14.71
N ARG A 206 -11.75 15.59 -15.41
CA ARG A 206 -12.42 16.63 -16.22
C ARG A 206 -13.30 17.56 -15.40
N GLU A 207 -13.59 17.19 -14.16
CA GLU A 207 -14.38 18.00 -13.25
C GLU A 207 -13.48 19.04 -12.57
N GLY A 208 -14.00 20.26 -12.42
CA GLY A 208 -13.25 21.39 -11.84
C GLY A 208 -13.21 21.38 -10.31
N HIS A 209 -13.86 20.40 -9.68
CA HIS A 209 -13.99 20.23 -8.23
C HIS A 209 -14.14 18.75 -7.88
N PRO A 210 -13.82 18.35 -6.64
CA PRO A 210 -14.09 16.98 -6.18
C PRO A 210 -15.59 16.72 -6.16
N LEU A 211 -16.02 15.61 -6.77
CA LEU A 211 -17.43 15.26 -6.86
C LEU A 211 -17.97 14.71 -5.53
N THR A 212 -19.23 15.01 -5.29
CA THR A 212 -20.04 14.45 -4.20
C THR A 212 -20.69 13.14 -4.62
N LEU A 213 -21.11 12.32 -3.65
CA LEU A 213 -21.82 11.07 -3.87
C LEU A 213 -23.08 11.30 -4.73
N GLU A 214 -23.83 12.36 -4.46
CA GLU A 214 -25.03 12.75 -5.20
C GLU A 214 -24.71 13.08 -6.66
N GLU A 215 -23.70 13.92 -6.93
CA GLU A 215 -23.27 14.26 -8.28
C GLU A 215 -22.82 13.03 -9.08
N VAL A 216 -22.04 12.14 -8.44
CA VAL A 216 -21.60 10.88 -9.07
C VAL A 216 -22.79 9.99 -9.42
N ARG A 217 -23.78 9.87 -8.51
CA ARG A 217 -24.99 9.05 -8.74
C ARG A 217 -25.90 9.64 -9.82
N ASP A 218 -26.01 10.95 -9.91
CA ASP A 218 -26.81 11.61 -10.94
C ASP A 218 -26.16 11.45 -12.33
N ARG A 219 -24.84 11.55 -12.41
CA ARG A 219 -24.10 11.43 -13.67
C ARG A 219 -23.90 9.99 -14.14
N TRP A 220 -23.61 9.08 -13.22
CA TRP A 220 -23.42 7.64 -13.49
C TRP A 220 -24.27 6.78 -12.55
N PRO A 221 -25.58 6.62 -12.84
CA PRO A 221 -26.55 5.98 -11.94
C PRO A 221 -26.21 4.53 -11.56
N HIS A 222 -25.40 3.84 -12.36
CA HIS A 222 -25.01 2.45 -12.13
C HIS A 222 -23.66 2.30 -11.40
N LEU A 223 -22.85 3.36 -11.30
CA LEU A 223 -21.49 3.28 -10.77
C LEU A 223 -21.44 2.88 -9.30
N VAL A 224 -21.96 3.72 -8.41
CA VAL A 224 -21.91 3.46 -6.97
C VAL A 224 -22.71 2.22 -6.58
N PRO A 225 -23.97 2.01 -7.06
CA PRO A 225 -24.71 0.79 -6.75
C PRO A 225 -24.03 -0.48 -7.28
N GLY A 226 -23.44 -0.41 -8.48
CA GLY A 226 -22.75 -1.54 -9.09
C GLY A 226 -21.48 -1.92 -8.35
N LEU A 227 -20.69 -0.93 -7.92
CA LEU A 227 -19.51 -1.16 -7.09
C LEU A 227 -19.89 -1.74 -5.73
N ALA A 228 -20.86 -1.14 -5.03
CA ALA A 228 -21.31 -1.61 -3.72
C ALA A 228 -21.94 -3.01 -3.75
N ALA A 229 -22.51 -3.42 -4.90
CA ALA A 229 -23.09 -4.75 -5.08
C ALA A 229 -22.11 -5.82 -5.56
N HIS A 230 -20.89 -5.45 -5.95
CA HIS A 230 -19.91 -6.37 -6.51
C HIS A 230 -19.29 -7.23 -5.40
N LEU A 231 -19.31 -8.56 -5.54
CA LEU A 231 -18.83 -9.50 -4.50
C LEU A 231 -17.35 -9.32 -4.12
N GLY A 232 -16.54 -8.76 -5.02
CA GLY A 232 -15.14 -8.45 -4.77
C GLY A 232 -14.87 -7.11 -4.08
N ILE A 233 -15.89 -6.28 -3.88
CA ILE A 233 -15.80 -4.97 -3.23
C ILE A 233 -16.44 -5.08 -1.85
N GLY A 234 -15.70 -4.65 -0.84
CA GLY A 234 -16.16 -4.62 0.54
C GLY A 234 -16.80 -3.27 0.88
N LEU A 235 -16.19 -2.18 0.43
CA LEU A 235 -16.63 -0.82 0.73
C LEU A 235 -16.45 0.10 -0.48
N VAL A 236 -17.39 1.02 -0.64
CA VAL A 236 -17.23 2.24 -1.45
C VAL A 236 -17.31 3.41 -0.49
N VAL A 237 -16.38 4.35 -0.53
CA VAL A 237 -16.35 5.54 0.34
C VAL A 237 -16.41 6.79 -0.51
N ALA A 238 -17.25 7.74 -0.11
CA ALA A 238 -17.46 9.00 -0.80
C ALA A 238 -17.75 10.13 0.19
N ARG A 239 -17.85 11.36 -0.30
CA ARG A 239 -18.34 12.52 0.46
C ARG A 239 -19.76 12.88 0.00
N THR A 240 -20.68 13.16 0.92
CA THR A 240 -22.01 13.70 0.59
C THR A 240 -21.91 15.16 0.16
N ALA A 241 -23.01 15.73 -0.35
CA ALA A 241 -23.15 17.15 -0.65
C ALA A 241 -22.84 18.07 0.55
N GLU A 242 -23.09 17.61 1.78
CA GLU A 242 -22.75 18.32 3.03
C GLU A 242 -21.26 18.16 3.42
N GLY A 243 -20.48 17.41 2.64
CA GLY A 243 -19.08 17.11 2.89
C GLY A 243 -18.85 15.99 3.92
N GLU A 244 -19.91 15.26 4.31
CA GLU A 244 -19.78 14.18 5.28
C GLU A 244 -19.20 12.92 4.62
N PRO A 245 -18.18 12.27 5.23
CA PRO A 245 -17.63 11.02 4.70
C PRO A 245 -18.57 9.86 5.02
N VAL A 246 -18.91 9.07 4.00
CA VAL A 246 -19.81 7.92 4.09
C VAL A 246 -19.19 6.69 3.46
N ALA A 247 -19.31 5.54 4.12
CA ALA A 247 -19.03 4.23 3.53
C ALA A 247 -20.34 3.54 3.12
N LEU A 248 -20.33 2.91 1.95
CA LEU A 248 -21.45 2.21 1.35
C LEU A 248 -21.08 0.74 1.14
N GLY A 249 -22.01 -0.14 1.47
CA GLY A 249 -22.00 -1.55 1.10
C GLY A 249 -23.28 -1.94 0.37
N LEU A 250 -23.42 -3.23 0.04
CA LEU A 250 -24.54 -3.74 -0.76
C LEU A 250 -25.94 -3.37 -0.21
N ARG A 251 -26.11 -3.36 1.11
CA ARG A 251 -27.43 -3.23 1.78
C ARG A 251 -27.53 -2.09 2.79
N GLY A 252 -26.57 -1.18 2.78
CA GLY A 252 -26.58 -0.05 3.69
C GLY A 252 -25.36 0.83 3.59
N LEU A 253 -25.36 1.88 4.40
CA LEU A 253 -24.30 2.88 4.45
C LEU A 253 -24.12 3.38 5.88
N ARG A 254 -22.92 3.88 6.18
CA ARG A 254 -22.53 4.44 7.46
C ARG A 254 -21.81 5.77 7.28
N TRP A 255 -22.24 6.77 8.05
CA TRP A 255 -21.50 8.01 8.22
C TRP A 255 -20.29 7.77 9.11
N LEU A 256 -19.10 8.04 8.59
CA LEU A 256 -17.84 7.62 9.21
C LEU A 256 -17.48 8.45 10.45
N VAL A 257 -17.99 9.69 10.54
CA VAL A 257 -17.77 10.58 11.69
C VAL A 257 -18.85 10.39 12.76
N SER A 258 -20.13 10.48 12.39
CA SER A 258 -21.24 10.42 13.36
C SER A 258 -21.60 8.99 13.79
N GLY A 259 -21.19 7.98 13.02
CA GLY A 259 -21.57 6.58 13.26
C GLY A 259 -23.02 6.26 12.91
N ARG A 260 -23.78 7.20 12.33
CA ARG A 260 -25.15 6.93 11.84
C ARG A 260 -25.10 5.83 10.79
N VAL A 261 -26.06 4.90 10.83
CA VAL A 261 -26.21 3.80 9.86
C VAL A 261 -27.61 3.83 9.26
N GLU A 262 -27.68 3.58 7.95
CA GLU A 262 -28.93 3.29 7.24
C GLU A 262 -28.83 1.93 6.56
N GLY A 263 -29.79 1.03 6.84
CA GLY A 263 -29.73 -0.35 6.37
C GLY A 263 -28.81 -1.21 7.24
N GLU A 264 -28.01 -2.07 6.60
CA GLU A 264 -26.96 -2.84 7.28
C GLU A 264 -25.68 -2.02 7.41
N ASP A 265 -24.98 -2.13 8.55
CA ASP A 265 -23.70 -1.43 8.75
C ASP A 265 -22.63 -2.06 7.83
N PRO A 266 -22.11 -1.34 6.82
CA PRO A 266 -21.07 -1.88 5.94
C PRO A 266 -19.74 -2.11 6.65
N LEU A 267 -19.52 -1.49 7.81
CA LEU A 267 -18.32 -1.65 8.62
C LEU A 267 -18.43 -2.75 9.69
N ASP A 268 -19.54 -3.52 9.73
CA ASP A 268 -19.61 -4.70 10.60
C ASP A 268 -18.52 -5.71 10.24
N GLY A 269 -17.77 -6.17 11.25
CA GLY A 269 -16.62 -7.07 11.07
C GLY A 269 -15.32 -6.42 10.57
N TRP A 270 -15.29 -5.11 10.32
CA TRP A 270 -14.05 -4.38 10.02
C TRP A 270 -13.30 -3.99 11.30
N PRO A 271 -11.98 -3.73 11.22
CA PRO A 271 -11.23 -3.22 12.37
C PRO A 271 -11.84 -1.94 12.94
N GLU A 272 -11.73 -1.74 14.26
CA GLU A 272 -12.31 -0.58 14.95
C GLU A 272 -11.85 0.77 14.35
N HIS A 273 -10.60 0.83 13.89
CA HIS A 273 -10.02 2.02 13.26
C HIS A 273 -10.48 2.27 11.81
N ALA A 274 -11.30 1.39 11.22
CA ALA A 274 -11.73 1.55 9.84
C ALA A 274 -12.50 2.83 9.58
N ALA A 275 -13.44 3.19 10.46
CA ALA A 275 -14.21 4.41 10.30
C ALA A 275 -13.33 5.67 10.34
N PRO A 276 -12.49 5.90 11.38
CA PRO A 276 -11.63 7.08 11.40
C PRO A 276 -10.58 7.10 10.29
N ASP A 277 -10.00 5.96 9.90
CA ASP A 277 -9.00 5.89 8.83
C ASP A 277 -9.59 6.24 7.46
N LEU A 278 -10.77 5.71 7.14
CA LEU A 278 -11.47 6.03 5.89
C LEU A 278 -11.97 7.47 5.87
N ALA A 279 -12.44 8.00 7.00
CA ALA A 279 -12.83 9.40 7.14
C ALA A 279 -11.63 10.33 6.91
N ARG A 280 -10.47 9.99 7.46
CA ARG A 280 -9.22 10.74 7.23
C ARG A 280 -8.82 10.67 5.76
N ALA A 281 -8.82 9.49 5.15
CA ALA A 281 -8.41 9.26 3.77
C ALA A 281 -9.24 10.08 2.78
N VAL A 282 -10.57 10.08 2.93
CA VAL A 282 -11.47 10.85 2.05
C VAL A 282 -11.48 12.35 2.39
N GLY A 283 -10.93 12.74 3.54
CA GLY A 283 -10.78 14.13 3.96
C GLY A 283 -9.49 14.81 3.49
N LEU A 284 -8.57 14.08 2.83
CA LEU A 284 -7.33 14.65 2.29
C LEU A 284 -7.62 15.60 1.12
N ALA A 285 -6.78 16.62 0.94
CA ALA A 285 -6.95 17.64 -0.09
C ALA A 285 -7.00 17.07 -1.52
N ASP A 286 -6.18 16.05 -1.79
CA ASP A 286 -6.07 15.39 -3.09
C ASP A 286 -6.79 14.01 -3.12
N ALA A 287 -7.71 13.78 -2.17
CA ALA A 287 -8.45 12.53 -2.08
C ALA A 287 -9.26 12.26 -3.35
N ALA A 288 -9.36 10.99 -3.71
CA ALA A 288 -10.24 10.55 -4.79
C ALA A 288 -11.71 10.89 -4.53
N ASP A 289 -12.48 10.95 -5.62
CA ASP A 289 -13.92 11.15 -5.58
C ASP A 289 -14.62 9.92 -4.99
N LEU A 290 -14.11 8.72 -5.29
CA LEU A 290 -14.49 7.46 -4.66
C LEU A 290 -13.25 6.69 -4.19
N LEU A 291 -13.28 6.21 -2.95
CA LEU A 291 -12.33 5.21 -2.46
C LEU A 291 -13.01 3.84 -2.45
N ILE A 292 -12.32 2.81 -2.90
CA ILE A 292 -12.82 1.46 -3.04
C ILE A 292 -11.95 0.55 -2.18
N VAL A 293 -12.56 -0.23 -1.29
CA VAL A 293 -11.85 -1.27 -0.56
C VAL A 293 -12.35 -2.62 -1.03
N SER A 294 -11.45 -3.53 -1.37
CA SER A 294 -11.85 -4.88 -1.75
C SER A 294 -12.55 -5.60 -0.60
N ALA A 295 -13.29 -6.67 -0.93
CA ALA A 295 -13.80 -7.58 0.09
C ALA A 295 -12.64 -8.25 0.85
N VAL A 296 -12.90 -8.58 2.12
CA VAL A 296 -12.00 -9.32 3.00
C VAL A 296 -12.65 -10.67 3.27
N THR A 297 -11.95 -11.75 2.95
CA THR A 297 -12.46 -13.11 3.19
C THR A 297 -12.38 -13.46 4.69
N PRO A 298 -13.12 -14.48 5.17
CA PRO A 298 -13.00 -14.96 6.56
C PRO A 298 -11.59 -15.42 6.96
N MET A 299 -10.73 -15.75 6.00
CA MET A 299 -9.33 -16.11 6.24
C MET A 299 -8.40 -14.89 6.28
N GLY A 300 -8.95 -13.67 6.22
CA GLY A 300 -8.18 -12.43 6.16
C GLY A 300 -7.53 -12.16 4.81
N HIS A 301 -7.88 -12.91 3.76
CA HIS A 301 -7.40 -12.60 2.41
C HIS A 301 -8.12 -11.38 1.84
N VAL A 302 -7.40 -10.61 1.04
CA VAL A 302 -7.90 -9.43 0.32
C VAL A 302 -7.74 -9.59 -1.19
N HIS A 303 -8.40 -8.77 -1.99
CA HIS A 303 -8.28 -8.80 -3.44
C HIS A 303 -7.54 -7.57 -3.93
N ALA A 304 -6.23 -7.73 -4.15
CA ALA A 304 -5.39 -6.63 -4.62
C ALA A 304 -5.85 -6.15 -6.00
N PHE A 305 -6.03 -4.84 -6.18
CA PHE A 305 -6.36 -4.23 -7.46
C PHE A 305 -5.15 -4.17 -8.41
N GLU A 306 -3.94 -4.43 -7.89
CA GLU A 306 -2.70 -4.54 -8.64
C GLU A 306 -2.22 -5.99 -8.81
N GLY A 307 -1.14 -6.17 -9.58
CA GLY A 307 -0.61 -7.48 -10.01
C GLY A 307 0.16 -8.26 -8.95
N GLN A 308 -0.26 -8.22 -7.68
CA GLN A 308 0.48 -8.75 -6.55
C GLN A 308 -0.40 -9.69 -5.69
N VAL A 309 0.22 -10.69 -5.04
CA VAL A 309 -0.49 -11.67 -4.19
C VAL A 309 -0.28 -11.44 -2.70
N GLY A 310 0.84 -10.83 -2.32
CA GLY A 310 0.95 -10.11 -1.07
C GLY A 310 0.56 -8.67 -1.34
N SER A 311 -0.24 -8.07 -0.46
CA SER A 311 -0.65 -6.69 -0.61
C SER A 311 -0.84 -6.02 0.75
N HIS A 312 -0.62 -4.72 0.77
CA HIS A 312 -0.95 -3.83 1.88
C HIS A 312 -1.60 -2.55 1.33
N GLY A 313 -1.45 -1.41 2.00
CA GLY A 313 -1.93 -0.10 1.51
C GLY A 313 -3.42 0.19 1.73
N GLY A 314 -4.22 -0.81 2.10
CA GLY A 314 -5.64 -0.64 2.41
C GLY A 314 -6.01 -1.09 3.81
N ILE A 315 -7.26 -1.53 3.96
CA ILE A 315 -7.81 -1.97 5.24
C ILE A 315 -8.39 -3.38 5.13
N GLY A 316 -8.38 -4.09 6.26
CA GLY A 316 -8.82 -5.47 6.42
C GLY A 316 -7.69 -6.49 6.31
N GLY A 317 -7.82 -7.58 7.07
CA GLY A 317 -6.82 -8.66 7.09
C GLY A 317 -5.51 -8.27 7.79
N PRO A 318 -4.48 -9.14 7.72
CA PRO A 318 -3.22 -8.96 8.44
C PRO A 318 -2.39 -7.72 8.02
N GLN A 319 -2.70 -7.06 6.90
CA GLN A 319 -1.99 -5.84 6.47
C GLN A 319 -2.06 -4.70 7.48
N ASN A 320 -3.08 -4.66 8.35
CA ASN A 320 -3.21 -3.61 9.36
C ASN A 320 -2.55 -3.99 10.70
N GLU A 321 -1.90 -5.15 10.78
CA GLU A 321 -1.14 -5.58 11.95
C GLU A 321 0.34 -5.27 11.74
N ALA A 322 0.77 -4.12 12.24
CA ALA A 322 2.17 -3.71 12.26
C ALA A 322 2.90 -4.25 13.51
N ILE A 323 4.23 -4.20 13.47
CA ILE A 323 5.10 -4.62 14.58
C ILE A 323 5.87 -3.41 15.10
N PHE A 324 5.99 -3.30 16.42
CA PHE A 324 6.85 -2.31 17.09
C PHE A 324 7.64 -2.99 18.20
N LEU A 325 8.94 -3.20 17.99
CA LEU A 325 9.87 -3.82 18.93
C LEU A 325 10.84 -2.76 19.45
N TYR A 326 10.98 -2.67 20.76
CA TYR A 326 11.85 -1.70 21.41
C TYR A 326 12.44 -2.31 22.70
N PRO A 327 13.56 -1.76 23.21
CA PRO A 327 14.16 -2.24 24.45
C PRO A 327 13.22 -2.09 25.64
N ALA A 328 13.16 -3.11 26.50
CA ALA A 328 12.21 -3.17 27.61
C ALA A 328 12.44 -2.10 28.69
N ASP A 329 13.58 -1.43 28.70
CA ASP A 329 13.88 -0.31 29.59
C ASP A 329 13.38 1.04 29.07
N LEU A 330 12.76 1.09 27.89
CA LEU A 330 12.10 2.31 27.39
C LEU A 330 10.63 2.33 27.77
N GLU A 331 10.18 3.46 28.33
CA GLU A 331 8.77 3.66 28.68
C GLU A 331 7.95 4.10 27.46
N LEU A 332 6.81 3.47 27.24
CA LEU A 332 5.81 3.91 26.27
C LEU A 332 4.83 4.88 26.91
N ASP A 333 4.41 5.89 26.17
CA ASP A 333 3.24 6.69 26.53
C ASP A 333 1.97 5.91 26.18
N GLU A 334 1.55 5.04 27.10
CA GLU A 334 0.31 4.26 26.96
C GLU A 334 -0.95 5.13 26.86
N GLY A 335 -0.88 6.41 27.26
CA GLY A 335 -2.02 7.33 27.26
C GLY A 335 -2.48 7.76 25.86
N GLN A 336 -1.60 7.70 24.84
CA GLN A 336 -1.93 8.13 23.48
C GLN A 336 -2.32 6.99 22.54
N GLY A 337 -1.96 5.74 22.87
CA GLY A 337 -2.03 4.61 21.93
C GLY A 337 -1.05 4.77 20.75
N LEU A 338 -0.50 3.67 20.26
CA LEU A 338 0.41 3.68 19.10
C LEU A 338 -0.36 3.41 17.80
N VAL A 339 -1.35 4.23 17.50
CA VAL A 339 -2.15 4.11 16.27
C VAL A 339 -1.64 5.09 15.23
N GLY A 340 -1.18 4.55 14.09
CA GLY A 340 -0.67 5.34 12.98
C GLY A 340 0.80 5.78 13.14
N GLY A 341 1.40 6.18 12.01
CA GLY A 341 2.81 6.57 11.96
C GLY A 341 3.11 7.86 12.74
N GLU A 342 2.14 8.76 12.87
CA GLU A 342 2.28 10.01 13.60
C GLU A 342 2.45 9.79 15.11
N ALA A 343 1.67 8.87 15.69
CA ALA A 343 1.78 8.50 17.11
C ALA A 343 3.12 7.82 17.40
N VAL A 344 3.52 6.87 16.54
CA VAL A 344 4.83 6.22 16.62
C VAL A 344 5.96 7.24 16.50
N HIS A 345 5.86 8.20 15.57
CA HIS A 345 6.83 9.26 15.42
C HIS A 345 6.92 10.14 16.68
N ALA A 346 5.78 10.55 17.24
CA ALA A 346 5.73 11.32 18.49
C ALA A 346 6.40 10.57 19.64
N GLN A 347 6.16 9.26 19.78
CA GLN A 347 6.81 8.41 20.77
C GLN A 347 8.33 8.38 20.57
N LEU A 348 8.81 8.16 19.35
CA LEU A 348 10.25 8.17 19.04
C LEU A 348 10.89 9.53 19.38
N LEU A 349 10.21 10.64 19.09
CA LEU A 349 10.66 11.97 19.49
C LEU A 349 10.68 12.17 21.00
N GLY A 350 9.72 11.58 21.72
CA GLY A 350 9.67 11.58 23.19
C GLY A 350 10.94 10.99 23.79
N TRP A 351 11.36 9.81 23.32
CA TRP A 351 12.62 9.18 23.75
C TRP A 351 13.85 10.02 23.41
N LEU A 352 13.91 10.59 22.20
CA LEU A 352 15.04 11.45 21.81
C LEU A 352 15.17 12.69 22.70
N ARG A 353 14.05 13.32 23.09
CA ARG A 353 14.06 14.46 24.01
C ARG A 353 14.51 14.06 25.41
N ALA A 354 14.04 12.92 25.92
CA ALA A 354 14.45 12.40 27.23
C ALA A 354 15.97 12.16 27.31
N TRP A 355 16.62 11.85 26.18
CA TRP A 355 18.07 11.68 26.07
C TRP A 355 18.84 12.95 25.67
N GLY A 356 18.17 14.10 25.56
CA GLY A 356 18.80 15.37 25.18
C GLY A 356 19.33 15.42 23.75
N LEU A 357 18.75 14.60 22.84
CA LEU A 357 19.10 14.57 21.41
C LEU A 357 18.24 15.52 20.57
N ARG A 358 17.17 16.08 21.13
CA ARG A 358 16.26 17.06 20.50
C ARG A 358 15.69 18.04 21.49
#